data_AF-A0A1F9IIA4-F1
#
_entry.id   AF-A0A1F9IIA4-F1
#
_cell.length_a   1.000
_cell.length_b   1.000
_cell.length_c   1.000
_cell.angle_alpha   90.00
_cell.angle_beta   90.00
_cell.angle_gamma   90.00
#
_symmetry.space_group_name_H-M   'P 1'
#
loop_
_entity.id
_entity.type
_entity.pdbx_description
1 polymer ?
#
loop_
_entity_poly.entity_id
_entity_poly.type
_entity_poly.pdbx_seq_one_letter_code
_entity_poly.pdbx_strand_id
1 'polypeptide(L)'
;MVGKIKICKEAGCQNSATTKGYCRLHYLRHWKDLKEEEQSKAAKRLNNYIDGICQKHSDRYIEAIKKDISSGDEWEKRDIDDNYASGEIESILDDLGFNDEIQIDRLVSKIKIDESF
;
A
#
# COMPACT_ATOMS: atom_id res chain seq x y z
N MET A 1 17.05 16.80 26.18
CA MET A 1 16.95 17.39 24.82
C MET A 1 15.50 17.31 24.39
N VAL A 2 14.85 18.43 24.06
CA VAL A 2 13.46 18.43 23.60
C VAL A 2 13.45 18.10 22.10
N GLY A 3 12.78 17.01 21.71
CA GLY A 3 12.65 16.61 20.32
C GLY A 3 11.87 17.66 19.51
N LYS A 4 12.34 18.01 18.31
CA LYS A 4 11.66 18.94 17.43
C LYS A 4 10.37 18.29 16.92
N ILE A 5 9.21 18.84 17.30
CA ILE A 5 7.91 18.39 16.82
C ILE A 5 7.78 18.78 15.34
N LYS A 6 7.46 17.81 14.49
CA LYS A 6 7.16 18.06 13.07
C LYS A 6 5.67 18.39 12.93
N ILE A 7 5.34 19.38 12.11
CA ILE A 7 3.95 19.76 11.81
C ILE A 7 3.44 18.93 10.62
N CYS A 8 2.13 18.67 10.60
CA CYS A 8 1.43 18.01 9.50
C CYS A 8 1.72 18.67 8.15
N LYS A 9 1.91 17.85 7.11
CA LYS A 9 2.11 18.30 5.73
C LYS A 9 0.86 18.89 5.07
N GLU A 10 -0.32 18.58 5.59
CA GLU A 10 -1.59 19.11 5.06
C GLU A 10 -1.62 20.64 5.16
N ALA A 11 -1.99 21.30 4.07
CA ALA A 11 -2.08 22.76 4.02
C ALA A 11 -3.04 23.29 5.10
N GLY A 12 -2.57 24.23 5.91
CA GLY A 12 -3.36 24.83 6.99
C GLY A 12 -3.51 23.97 8.25
N CYS A 13 -2.93 22.76 8.30
CA CYS A 13 -2.98 21.92 9.50
C CYS A 13 -1.80 22.21 10.43
N GLN A 14 -2.08 22.63 11.67
CA GLN A 14 -1.06 22.92 12.69
C GLN A 14 -0.81 21.74 13.65
N ASN A 15 -1.51 20.62 13.47
CA ASN A 15 -1.35 19.43 14.30
C ASN A 15 0.05 18.83 14.13
N SER A 16 0.56 18.22 15.19
CA SER A 16 1.81 17.44 15.13
C SER A 16 1.67 16.26 14.17
N ALA A 17 2.63 16.11 13.27
CA ALA A 17 2.76 14.96 12.41
C ALA A 17 3.15 13.71 13.22
N THR A 18 2.43 12.62 12.99
CA THR A 18 2.67 11.32 13.64
C THR A 18 3.24 10.32 12.63
N THR A 19 2.63 10.23 11.45
CA THR A 19 2.91 9.14 10.49
C THR A 19 3.08 9.70 9.08
N LYS A 20 4.17 9.33 8.39
CA LYS A 20 4.52 9.76 7.02
C LYS A 20 4.48 11.30 6.79
N GLY A 21 4.54 12.08 7.86
CA GLY A 21 4.49 13.54 7.84
C GLY A 21 3.09 14.15 7.97
N TYR A 22 2.05 13.35 8.18
CA TYR A 22 0.70 13.82 8.46
C TYR A 22 0.34 13.63 9.93
N CYS A 23 -0.58 14.44 10.45
CA CYS A 23 -1.24 14.13 11.71
C CYS A 23 -2.11 12.88 11.54
N ARG A 24 -2.56 12.28 12.64
CA ARG A 24 -3.34 11.02 12.60
C ARG A 24 -4.55 11.10 11.66
N LEU A 25 -5.27 12.22 11.68
CA LEU A 25 -6.45 12.44 10.85
C LEU A 25 -6.10 12.49 9.35
N HIS A 26 -5.16 13.35 8.97
CA HIS A 26 -4.77 13.49 7.56
C HIS A 26 -4.02 12.27 7.03
N TYR A 27 -3.32 11.53 7.89
CA TYR A 27 -2.78 10.22 7.50
C TYR A 27 -3.90 9.25 7.11
N LEU A 28 -4.97 9.18 7.91
CA LEU A 28 -6.15 8.35 7.61
C LEU A 28 -6.99 8.88 6.44
N ARG A 29 -6.86 10.15 6.07
CA ARG A 29 -7.48 10.69 4.86
C ARG A 29 -6.70 10.26 3.61
N HIS A 30 -5.38 10.35 3.66
CA HIS A 30 -4.46 10.06 2.55
C HIS A 30 -3.98 8.60 2.48
N TRP A 31 -4.52 7.71 3.30
CA TRP A 31 -3.95 6.36 3.48
C TRP A 31 -3.98 5.50 2.21
N LYS A 32 -5.05 5.58 1.43
CA LYS A 32 -5.19 4.82 0.17
C LYS A 32 -4.11 5.27 -0.81
N ASP A 33 -4.03 6.57 -1.06
CA ASP A 33 -3.05 7.18 -1.97
C ASP A 33 -1.61 6.90 -1.54
N LEU A 34 -1.31 7.00 -0.24
CA LEU A 34 0.01 6.69 0.30
C LEU A 34 0.39 5.22 0.09
N LYS A 35 -0.58 4.31 0.23
CA LYS A 35 -0.38 2.86 0.05
C LYS A 35 -0.19 2.51 -1.42
N GLU A 36 -0.98 3.11 -2.31
CA GLU A 36 -0.84 2.96 -3.76
C GLU A 36 0.52 3.47 -4.24
N GLU A 37 0.95 4.64 -3.78
CA GLU A 37 2.27 5.19 -4.11
C GLU A 37 3.41 4.28 -3.63
N GLU A 38 3.28 3.70 -2.43
CA GLU A 38 4.24 2.75 -1.88
C GLU A 38 4.32 1.46 -2.69
N GLN A 39 3.17 0.91 -3.11
CA GLN A 39 3.10 -0.26 -4.00
C GLN A 39 3.71 0.04 -5.37
N SER A 40 3.40 1.19 -5.98
CA SER A 40 3.97 1.61 -7.26
C SER A 40 5.51 1.73 -7.19
N LYS A 41 6.03 2.33 -6.10
CA LYS A 41 7.48 2.42 -5.87
C LYS A 41 8.11 1.05 -5.66
N ALA A 42 7.44 0.14 -4.94
CA ALA A 42 7.92 -1.23 -4.75
C ALA A 42 8.00 -2.00 -6.07
N ALA A 43 6.96 -1.93 -6.91
CA ALA A 43 6.94 -2.55 -8.24
C ALA A 43 8.08 -2.00 -9.13
N LYS A 44 8.28 -0.68 -9.15
CA LYS A 44 9.40 -0.06 -9.90
C LYS A 44 10.77 -0.54 -9.42
N ARG A 45 10.96 -0.67 -8.09
CA ARG A 45 12.21 -1.19 -7.51
C ARG A 45 12.46 -2.64 -7.94
N LEU A 46 11.44 -3.47 -7.93
CA LEU A 46 11.53 -4.87 -8.37
C LEU A 46 11.89 -4.94 -9.86
N ASN A 47 11.22 -4.16 -10.71
CA ASN A 47 11.52 -4.12 -12.14
C ASN A 47 12.97 -3.69 -12.39
N ASN A 48 13.43 -2.61 -11.77
CA ASN A 48 14.83 -2.18 -11.89
C ASN A 48 15.83 -3.24 -11.43
N TYR A 49 15.48 -4.01 -10.39
CA TYR A 49 16.30 -5.12 -9.91
C TYR A 49 16.36 -6.26 -10.93
N ILE A 50 15.21 -6.65 -11.48
CA ILE A 50 15.12 -7.66 -12.55
C ILE A 50 15.92 -7.20 -13.77
N ASP A 51 15.77 -5.95 -14.20
CA ASP A 51 16.52 -5.38 -15.32
C ASP A 51 18.04 -5.45 -15.05
N GLY A 52 18.47 -5.12 -13.84
CA GLY A 52 19.87 -5.25 -13.43
C GLY A 52 20.40 -6.68 -13.46
N ILE A 53 19.57 -7.68 -13.17
CA ILE A 53 19.92 -9.10 -13.30
C ILE A 53 19.99 -9.50 -14.77
N CYS A 54 18.96 -9.16 -15.55
CA CYS A 54 18.86 -9.47 -16.98
C CYS A 54 20.03 -8.86 -17.76
N GLN A 55 20.46 -7.65 -17.43
CA GLN A 55 21.65 -7.01 -18.02
C GLN A 55 22.95 -7.76 -17.70
N LYS A 56 23.07 -8.35 -16.51
CA LYS A 56 24.29 -9.07 -16.07
C LYS A 56 24.34 -10.53 -16.54
N HIS A 57 23.19 -11.12 -16.85
CA HIS A 57 23.06 -12.54 -17.21
C HIS A 57 22.11 -12.75 -18.40
N SER A 58 22.33 -12.04 -19.51
CA SER A 58 21.38 -11.94 -20.64
C SER A 58 20.98 -13.27 -21.25
N ASP A 59 21.90 -14.24 -21.34
CA ASP A 59 21.65 -15.43 -22.17
C ASP A 59 21.29 -16.65 -21.32
N ARG A 60 22.07 -16.94 -20.27
CA ARG A 60 21.90 -18.18 -19.47
C ARG A 60 20.62 -18.20 -18.63
N TYR A 61 20.25 -17.08 -18.01
CA TYR A 61 19.03 -17.02 -17.17
C TYR A 61 17.78 -16.95 -18.03
N ILE A 62 17.82 -16.21 -19.14
CA ILE A 62 16.70 -16.14 -20.07
C ILE A 62 16.45 -17.49 -20.73
N GLU A 63 17.49 -18.27 -21.08
CA GLU A 63 17.29 -19.62 -21.61
C GLU A 63 16.75 -20.61 -20.58
N ALA A 64 17.17 -20.53 -19.31
CA ALA A 64 16.59 -21.34 -18.25
C ALA A 64 15.10 -21.02 -18.03
N ILE A 65 14.76 -19.72 -17.96
CA ILE A 65 13.36 -19.27 -17.83
C ILE A 65 12.54 -19.68 -19.05
N LYS A 66 13.06 -19.51 -20.27
CA LYS A 66 12.38 -19.96 -21.49
C LYS A 66 12.16 -21.47 -21.50
N LYS A 67 13.15 -22.25 -21.05
CA LYS A 67 13.04 -23.71 -20.95
C LYS A 67 11.95 -24.10 -19.96
N ASP A 68 11.94 -23.50 -18.76
CA ASP A 68 10.92 -23.74 -17.74
C ASP A 68 9.52 -23.33 -18.20
N ILE A 69 9.42 -22.21 -18.93
CA ILE A 69 8.16 -21.75 -19.54
C ILE A 69 7.69 -22.65 -20.69
N SER A 70 8.62 -23.19 -21.47
CA SER A 70 8.31 -24.07 -22.61
C SER A 70 7.97 -25.50 -22.19
N SER A 71 8.44 -25.94 -21.01
CA SER A 71 8.04 -27.20 -20.38
C SER A 71 6.73 -27.06 -19.60
N GLY A 72 5.71 -26.47 -20.24
CA GLY A 72 4.41 -26.14 -19.66
C GLY A 72 3.53 -27.29 -19.16
N ASP A 73 4.11 -28.46 -18.87
CA ASP A 73 3.40 -29.69 -18.48
C ASP A 73 3.44 -30.00 -16.97
N GLU A 74 4.16 -29.23 -16.14
CA GLU A 74 4.27 -29.49 -14.69
C GLU A 74 3.71 -28.38 -13.78
N TRP A 75 3.02 -27.37 -14.34
CA TRP A 75 2.42 -26.30 -13.53
C TRP A 75 1.04 -26.65 -12.97
N GLU A 76 0.43 -27.75 -13.43
CA GLU A 76 -0.93 -28.16 -13.09
C GLU A 76 -1.08 -28.76 -11.68
N LYS A 77 -0.06 -28.69 -10.81
CA LYS A 77 -0.09 -29.32 -9.46
C LYS A 77 0.21 -28.40 -8.28
N ARG A 78 0.15 -27.08 -8.47
CA ARG A 78 0.15 -26.16 -7.34
C ARG A 78 -1.17 -25.45 -7.29
N ASP A 79 -2.15 -26.12 -6.69
CA ASP A 79 -3.31 -25.46 -6.11
C ASP A 79 -2.80 -24.49 -5.04
N ILE A 80 -2.56 -23.24 -5.44
CA ILE A 80 -2.51 -22.13 -4.50
C ILE A 80 -3.98 -21.82 -4.25
N ASP A 81 -4.44 -22.12 -3.04
CA ASP A 81 -5.79 -21.81 -2.57
C ASP A 81 -5.97 -20.28 -2.52
N ASP A 82 -6.29 -19.69 -3.68
CA ASP A 82 -6.56 -18.27 -3.87
C ASP A 82 -7.89 -17.81 -3.20
N ASN A 83 -8.58 -18.71 -2.47
CA ASN A 83 -9.93 -18.48 -1.98
C ASN A 83 -10.04 -17.98 -0.53
N TYR A 84 -8.95 -17.86 0.24
CA TYR A 84 -9.08 -17.61 1.68
C TYR A 84 -8.96 -16.15 2.16
N ALA A 85 -8.80 -15.16 1.28
CA ALA A 85 -8.57 -13.79 1.75
C ALA A 85 -9.24 -12.67 0.95
N SER A 86 -9.54 -12.84 -0.33
CA SER A 86 -10.07 -11.73 -1.14
C SER A 86 -11.55 -11.46 -0.85
N GLY A 87 -12.39 -12.50 -0.88
CA GLY A 87 -13.84 -12.35 -0.69
C GLY A 87 -14.27 -11.98 0.73
N GLU A 88 -13.58 -12.50 1.75
CA GLU A 88 -13.89 -12.21 3.15
C GLU A 88 -13.54 -10.76 3.51
N ILE A 89 -12.42 -10.24 2.99
CA ILE A 89 -12.03 -8.85 3.21
C ILE A 89 -13.00 -7.89 2.51
N GLU A 90 -13.42 -8.19 1.29
CA GLU A 90 -14.35 -7.34 0.54
C GLU A 90 -15.73 -7.29 1.21
N SER A 91 -16.25 -8.44 1.67
CA SER A 91 -17.51 -8.51 2.43
C SER A 91 -17.43 -7.76 3.78
N ILE A 92 -16.31 -7.90 4.50
CA ILE A 92 -16.12 -7.18 5.78
C ILE A 92 -16.05 -5.66 5.55
N LEU A 93 -15.44 -5.21 4.46
CA LEU A 93 -15.34 -3.78 4.13
C LEU A 93 -16.70 -3.17 3.73
N ASP A 94 -17.55 -3.94 3.06
CA ASP A 94 -18.92 -3.55 2.71
C ASP A 94 -19.84 -3.51 3.94
N ASP A 95 -19.77 -4.53 4.81
CA ASP A 95 -20.52 -4.60 6.08
C ASP A 95 -20.16 -3.46 7.05
N LEU A 96 -18.91 -3.01 7.01
CA LEU A 96 -18.42 -1.90 7.82
C LEU A 96 -18.66 -0.52 7.15
N GLY A 97 -19.28 -0.48 5.98
CA GLY A 97 -19.66 0.75 5.28
C GLY A 97 -18.47 1.60 4.81
N PHE A 98 -17.30 0.98 4.60
CA PHE A 98 -16.07 1.69 4.18
C PHE A 98 -16.03 2.04 2.69
N ASN A 99 -16.97 1.52 1.90
CA ASN A 99 -17.11 1.84 0.48
C ASN A 99 -17.82 3.18 0.23
N ASP A 100 -18.51 3.75 1.23
CA ASP A 100 -19.12 5.06 1.10
C ASP A 100 -18.08 6.15 1.43
N GLU A 101 -17.54 6.82 0.41
CA GLU A 101 -16.66 8.00 0.54
C GLU A 101 -17.24 9.09 1.47
N ILE A 102 -18.56 9.11 1.64
CA ILE A 102 -19.33 10.04 2.47
C ILE A 102 -19.14 9.79 3.99
N GLN A 103 -18.77 8.58 4.42
CA GLN A 103 -18.67 8.21 5.84
C GLN A 103 -17.42 8.79 6.52
N ILE A 104 -16.29 8.90 5.81
CA ILE A 104 -15.03 9.36 6.40
C ILE A 104 -15.16 10.82 6.85
N ASP A 105 -15.67 11.71 6.01
CA ASP A 105 -15.87 13.13 6.37
C ASP A 105 -16.87 13.31 7.53
N ARG A 106 -17.90 12.45 7.59
CA ARG A 106 -18.88 12.45 8.69
C ARG A 106 -18.28 11.93 10.00
N LEU A 107 -17.37 10.96 9.95
CA LEU A 107 -16.66 10.46 11.12
C LEU A 107 -15.61 11.48 11.61
N VAL A 108 -14.91 12.12 10.67
CA VAL A 108 -13.95 13.19 10.92
C VAL A 108 -14.60 14.38 11.64
N SER A 109 -15.79 14.80 11.23
CA SER A 109 -16.52 15.90 11.87
C SER A 109 -16.95 15.64 13.32
N LYS A 110 -17.01 14.37 13.74
CA LYS A 110 -17.40 13.98 15.10
C LYS A 110 -16.22 13.82 16.06
N ILE A 111 -14.99 13.82 15.56
CA ILE A 111 -13.79 13.80 16.40
C ILE A 111 -13.62 15.23 16.94
N LYS A 112 -14.12 15.45 18.16
CA LYS A 112 -13.92 16.71 18.89
C LYS A 112 -12.42 16.97 19.03
N ILE A 113 -11.98 18.13 18.55
CA ILE A 113 -10.68 18.69 18.90
C ILE A 113 -10.87 19.26 20.31
N ASP A 114 -10.16 18.69 21.28
CA ASP A 114 -10.16 19.23 22.63
C ASP A 114 -9.39 20.57 22.58
N GLU A 115 -10.11 21.70 22.68
CA GLU A 115 -9.52 23.04 22.79
C GLU A 115 -9.10 23.32 24.24
N SER A 116 -8.29 22.44 24.81
CA SER A 116 -7.70 22.66 26.13
C SER A 116 -6.18 22.87 26.03
N PHE A 117 -5.85 24.16 25.86
CA PHE A 117 -4.60 24.90 26.16
C PHE A 117 -3.24 24.26 25.89
#